data_AF-A0A4S3KP03-F1
#
_entry.id   AF-A0A4S3KP03-F1
#
_cell.length_a   1.000
_cell.length_b   1.000
_cell.length_c   1.000
_cell.angle_alpha   90.00
_cell.angle_beta   90.00
_cell.angle_gamma   90.00
#
_symmetry.space_group_name_H-M   'P 1'
#
loop_
_entity.id
_entity.type
_entity.pdbx_description
1 polymer ?
#
loop_
_entity_poly.entity_id
_entity_poly.type
_entity_poly.pdbx_seq_one_letter_code
_entity_poly.pdbx_strand_id
1 'polypeptide(L)'
;MGAKRQQSRATDRAAGKLCRAQGRHRRRQGLAVEGSDTAIHAAGPGRAGLRRGVPVQAVHAAQRADRLEQEQQEPAPVVCRRATGSGRHAWRAAILDAGANPGSAIAALRSAAGRSGRGDPGGGGRHGDRVLPASGLRGRHQQGSAEVVQVIVKPAWVRPLAWIAAALALGVIVFGAFVRLSNAGLSCPDWPTCYGQITWPTHHAAITAADAAFPQRPVAVHLAWREQVHRFIAGTLGVLVLLLALGAVWRQRMPRVAVIVAALAAAAGVWLYMGGEHAYSSALAGIAIALPLLAAWRLRRAAPWKVLTVVLGLIIFQAMLGMWTVTLLLKPAIVTSHLLGGLATFALLAYAALRLSGAGTRDIPARRLLPWVALGLLLLAMQIALGGWTSTNYAALACGTSFPECAGRWWPALNFHQGFVLWRDIGVNYEGGVLDAAARAAIQMAHRIGAVVVFVYGLWLAWRAARAGLKPQGIVLALLLCAQVLLGIGNVVLGLPLAVATAHNAGAALLLFTLIWLLAATQRPSTQREF
;
A
#
# COMPACT_ATOMS: atom_id res chain seq x y z
N MET A 1 18.18 -41.96 -32.46
CA MET A 1 17.67 -41.05 -31.41
C MET A 1 16.16 -41.20 -31.08
N GLY A 2 15.45 -42.24 -31.56
CA GLY A 2 14.01 -42.43 -31.29
C GLY A 2 13.65 -43.29 -30.07
N ALA A 3 14.50 -44.25 -29.66
CA ALA A 3 14.16 -45.23 -28.63
C ALA A 3 14.13 -44.67 -27.19
N LYS A 4 15.00 -43.71 -26.85
CA LYS A 4 15.05 -43.10 -25.49
C LYS A 4 13.84 -42.20 -25.19
N ARG A 5 13.09 -41.74 -26.20
CA ARG A 5 11.92 -40.86 -26.03
C ARG A 5 10.61 -41.62 -25.77
N GLN A 6 10.49 -42.87 -26.26
CA GLN A 6 9.34 -43.72 -25.97
C GLN A 6 9.39 -44.29 -24.55
N GLN A 7 10.58 -44.64 -24.05
CA GLN A 7 10.74 -45.22 -22.72
C GLN A 7 10.44 -44.21 -21.60
N SER A 8 10.76 -42.92 -21.79
CA SER A 8 10.41 -41.83 -20.87
C SER A 8 8.91 -41.49 -20.85
N ARG A 9 8.18 -41.71 -21.95
CA ARG A 9 6.71 -41.49 -21.99
C ARG A 9 5.92 -42.64 -21.36
N ALA A 10 6.47 -43.86 -21.36
CA ALA A 10 5.87 -45.03 -20.71
C ALA A 10 5.97 -44.95 -19.18
N THR A 11 7.10 -44.50 -18.64
CA THR A 11 7.31 -44.34 -17.19
C THR A 11 6.47 -43.20 -16.59
N ASP A 12 6.31 -42.07 -17.31
CA ASP A 12 5.43 -40.97 -16.87
C ASP A 12 3.93 -41.35 -16.85
N ARG A 13 3.49 -42.21 -17.78
CA ARG A 13 2.10 -42.74 -17.79
C ARG A 13 1.84 -43.75 -16.67
N ALA A 14 2.86 -44.49 -16.23
CA ALA A 14 2.75 -45.42 -15.10
C ALA A 14 2.70 -44.67 -13.75
N ALA A 15 3.54 -43.65 -13.55
CA ALA A 15 3.56 -42.82 -12.35
C ALA A 15 2.24 -42.01 -12.15
N GLY A 16 1.65 -41.52 -13.25
CA GLY A 16 0.35 -40.84 -13.21
C GLY A 16 -0.84 -41.74 -12.87
N LYS A 17 -0.76 -43.04 -13.16
CA LYS A 17 -1.81 -44.02 -12.82
C LYS A 17 -1.76 -44.44 -11.35
N LEU A 18 -0.58 -44.60 -10.75
CA LEU A 18 -0.43 -44.90 -9.33
C LEU A 18 -0.97 -43.77 -8.42
N CYS A 19 -0.70 -42.52 -8.79
CA CYS A 19 -1.14 -41.35 -8.01
C CYS A 19 -2.68 -41.15 -8.05
N ARG A 20 -3.34 -41.53 -9.17
CA ARG A 20 -4.81 -41.54 -9.28
C ARG A 20 -5.47 -42.71 -8.55
N ALA A 21 -4.78 -43.83 -8.37
CA ALA A 21 -5.30 -44.99 -7.64
C ALA A 21 -5.33 -44.74 -6.12
N GLN A 22 -4.29 -44.10 -5.56
CA GLN A 22 -4.24 -43.75 -4.13
C GLN A 22 -5.23 -42.64 -3.73
N GLY A 23 -5.52 -41.69 -4.63
CA GLY A 23 -6.54 -40.66 -4.40
C GLY A 23 -7.99 -41.17 -4.39
N ARG A 24 -8.28 -42.29 -5.08
CA ARG A 24 -9.61 -42.93 -5.10
C ARG A 24 -9.86 -43.84 -3.90
N HIS A 25 -8.81 -44.38 -3.27
CA HIS A 25 -8.95 -45.24 -2.09
C HIS A 25 -9.31 -44.45 -0.80
N ARG A 26 -8.82 -43.21 -0.65
CA ARG A 26 -9.16 -42.34 0.49
C ARG A 26 -10.55 -41.70 0.41
N ARG A 27 -11.11 -41.50 -0.79
CA ARG A 27 -12.50 -40.99 -0.97
C ARG A 27 -13.59 -42.03 -0.70
N ARG A 28 -13.24 -43.32 -0.61
CA ARG A 28 -14.17 -44.41 -0.28
C ARG A 28 -14.21 -44.77 1.21
N GLN A 29 -13.29 -44.27 2.02
CA GLN A 29 -13.21 -44.57 3.46
C GLN A 29 -13.72 -43.43 4.38
N GLY A 30 -14.12 -42.28 3.81
CA GLY A 30 -14.72 -41.16 4.55
C GLY A 30 -16.22 -40.96 4.28
N LEU A 31 -16.92 -42.00 3.81
CA LEU A 31 -18.34 -41.97 3.41
C LEU A 31 -19.18 -43.10 4.05
N ALA A 32 -18.67 -43.73 5.10
CA ALA A 32 -19.40 -44.70 5.92
C ALA A 32 -19.18 -44.35 7.40
N VAL A 33 -20.23 -44.49 8.22
CA VAL A 33 -20.47 -43.92 9.57
C VAL A 33 -21.12 -42.53 9.45
N GLU A 34 -22.41 -42.30 9.68
CA GLU A 34 -23.50 -43.06 10.29
C GLU A 34 -24.82 -42.41 9.81
N GLY A 35 -25.83 -43.23 9.51
CA GLY A 35 -27.18 -42.80 9.22
C GLY A 35 -28.17 -43.83 9.78
N SER A 36 -28.94 -43.40 10.79
CA SER A 36 -30.12 -44.02 11.39
C SER A 36 -30.52 -43.05 12.53
N ASP A 37 -31.70 -42.45 12.65
CA ASP A 37 -33.03 -42.93 12.34
C ASP A 37 -34.03 -41.81 12.02
N THR A 38 -35.14 -42.28 11.49
CA THR A 38 -36.37 -41.70 10.95
C THR A 38 -37.17 -40.69 11.79
N ALA A 39 -37.70 -39.69 11.07
CA ALA A 39 -39.07 -39.13 11.04
C ALA A 39 -39.90 -39.01 12.34
N ILE A 40 -40.52 -37.84 12.61
CA ILE A 40 -41.99 -37.59 12.75
C ILE A 40 -42.27 -36.06 12.71
N HIS A 41 -43.39 -35.73 12.06
CA HIS A 41 -44.18 -34.50 11.89
C HIS A 41 -44.14 -33.29 12.87
N ALA A 42 -44.21 -32.10 12.25
CA ALA A 42 -45.16 -30.97 12.44
C ALA A 42 -45.24 -30.09 13.71
N ALA A 43 -45.50 -28.80 13.43
CA ALA A 43 -46.23 -27.77 14.20
C ALA A 43 -45.46 -26.83 15.17
N GLY A 44 -45.45 -25.53 14.80
CA GLY A 44 -46.03 -24.42 15.56
C GLY A 44 -45.37 -23.91 16.88
N PRO A 45 -45.41 -22.58 17.18
CA PRO A 45 -44.57 -21.95 18.20
C PRO A 45 -45.24 -21.76 19.57
N GLY A 46 -44.46 -21.68 20.66
CA GLY A 46 -45.00 -21.32 21.99
C GLY A 46 -43.97 -21.19 23.15
N ARG A 47 -43.76 -19.94 23.57
CA ARG A 47 -43.44 -19.37 24.90
C ARG A 47 -42.86 -20.21 26.08
N ALA A 48 -41.83 -19.59 26.69
CA ALA A 48 -41.59 -19.29 28.12
C ALA A 48 -41.15 -20.38 29.13
N GLY A 49 -40.16 -20.04 29.98
CA GLY A 49 -40.11 -20.51 31.38
C GLY A 49 -38.80 -21.09 31.94
N LEU A 50 -37.83 -20.23 32.30
CA LEU A 50 -37.08 -20.20 33.57
C LEU A 50 -37.09 -21.44 34.54
N ARG A 51 -35.90 -22.05 34.81
CA ARG A 51 -35.14 -21.97 36.10
C ARG A 51 -34.06 -23.07 36.28
N ARG A 52 -32.87 -22.61 36.74
CA ARG A 52 -31.88 -23.16 37.73
C ARG A 52 -31.45 -24.64 37.58
N GLY A 53 -30.17 -25.05 37.61
CA GLY A 53 -28.90 -24.43 37.99
C GLY A 53 -28.00 -25.53 38.59
N VAL A 54 -26.85 -25.83 37.98
CA VAL A 54 -25.79 -26.72 38.49
C VAL A 54 -24.44 -26.06 38.16
N PRO A 55 -23.43 -26.03 39.08
CA PRO A 55 -22.36 -25.04 39.02
C PRO A 55 -21.27 -25.33 37.97
N VAL A 56 -20.93 -24.28 37.22
CA VAL A 56 -19.85 -24.22 36.21
C VAL A 56 -18.49 -24.10 36.91
N GLN A 57 -18.03 -25.19 37.51
CA GLN A 57 -16.62 -25.35 37.91
C GLN A 57 -16.06 -26.76 37.65
N ALA A 58 -16.90 -27.72 37.22
CA ALA A 58 -16.47 -29.08 36.86
C ALA A 58 -16.29 -29.31 35.34
N VAL A 59 -16.68 -28.37 34.47
CA VAL A 59 -16.60 -28.53 33.00
C VAL A 59 -15.28 -27.98 32.42
N HIS A 60 -14.57 -27.13 33.16
CA HIS A 60 -13.31 -26.52 32.68
C HIS A 60 -12.04 -27.33 32.92
N ALA A 61 -12.10 -28.41 33.71
CA ALA A 61 -10.96 -29.29 33.96
C ALA A 61 -10.84 -30.43 32.93
N ALA A 62 -11.97 -30.95 32.42
CA ALA A 62 -11.98 -32.03 31.41
C ALA A 62 -11.64 -31.55 29.99
N GLN A 63 -11.91 -30.27 29.66
CA GLN A 63 -11.60 -29.70 28.34
C GLN A 63 -10.17 -29.14 28.19
N ARG A 64 -9.38 -29.12 29.28
CA ARG A 64 -7.94 -28.76 29.24
C ARG A 64 -7.02 -29.96 29.07
N ALA A 65 -7.47 -31.18 29.37
CA ALA A 65 -6.70 -32.40 29.17
C ALA A 65 -6.72 -32.86 27.69
N ASP A 66 -7.89 -32.85 27.05
CA ASP A 66 -8.03 -33.24 25.62
C ASP A 66 -7.34 -32.26 24.64
N ARG A 67 -7.13 -31.00 25.06
CA ARG A 67 -6.50 -29.98 24.20
C ARG A 67 -4.96 -30.05 24.22
N LEU A 68 -4.36 -30.74 25.19
CA LEU A 68 -2.90 -30.92 25.28
C LEU A 68 -2.42 -32.22 24.62
N GLU A 69 -3.30 -33.20 24.38
CA GLU A 69 -2.98 -34.42 23.62
C GLU A 69 -3.20 -34.29 22.10
N GLN A 70 -3.93 -33.26 21.63
CA GLN A 70 -4.11 -32.99 20.19
C GLN A 70 -3.03 -32.09 19.54
N GLU A 71 -2.11 -31.51 20.31
CA GLU A 71 -1.03 -30.65 19.77
C GLU A 71 0.25 -31.42 19.37
N GLN A 72 0.30 -32.76 19.48
CA GLN A 72 1.51 -33.56 19.15
C GLN A 72 1.43 -34.43 17.88
N GLN A 73 0.37 -34.36 17.07
CA GLN A 73 0.30 -35.10 15.80
C GLN A 73 -0.27 -34.27 14.63
N GLU A 74 0.55 -33.39 14.05
CA GLU A 74 0.36 -32.94 12.67
C GLU A 74 1.57 -33.37 11.80
N PRO A 75 1.40 -34.23 10.78
CA PRO A 75 2.45 -34.51 9.80
C PRO A 75 2.55 -33.38 8.76
N ALA A 76 3.77 -32.93 8.49
CA ALA A 76 4.09 -31.86 7.56
C ALA A 76 3.56 -32.07 6.12
N PRO A 77 3.21 -30.99 5.37
CA PRO A 77 2.72 -31.10 4.00
C PRO A 77 3.84 -31.54 3.03
N VAL A 78 3.62 -32.65 2.33
CA VAL A 78 4.50 -33.13 1.24
C VAL A 78 4.29 -32.26 0.00
N VAL A 79 5.26 -31.40 -0.30
CA VAL A 79 5.33 -30.63 -1.55
C VAL A 79 6.08 -31.45 -2.61
N CYS A 80 5.36 -32.04 -3.56
CA CYS A 80 5.97 -32.65 -4.74
C CYS A 80 6.46 -31.57 -5.71
N ARG A 81 7.78 -31.33 -5.78
CA ARG A 81 8.40 -30.54 -6.85
C ARG A 81 8.91 -31.44 -7.97
N ARG A 82 8.52 -31.09 -9.20
CA ARG A 82 9.05 -31.67 -10.45
C ARG A 82 10.54 -31.32 -10.55
N ALA A 83 11.43 -32.32 -10.51
CA ALA A 83 12.84 -32.15 -10.80
C ALA A 83 13.04 -32.12 -12.33
N THR A 84 13.21 -30.92 -12.90
CA THR A 84 13.81 -30.78 -14.23
C THR A 84 15.32 -30.70 -14.07
N GLY A 85 16.02 -31.78 -14.39
CA GLY A 85 17.47 -31.87 -14.25
C GLY A 85 18.24 -30.97 -15.21
N SER A 86 19.22 -30.25 -14.66
CA SER A 86 20.48 -29.86 -15.32
C SER A 86 21.56 -29.98 -14.24
N GLY A 87 22.55 -30.84 -14.48
CA GLY A 87 23.43 -31.39 -13.45
C GLY A 87 24.31 -30.38 -12.71
N ARG A 88 24.40 -30.59 -11.39
CA ARG A 88 25.61 -30.66 -10.53
C ARG A 88 25.16 -30.55 -9.06
N HIS A 89 25.85 -31.29 -8.18
CA HIS A 89 25.70 -31.36 -6.72
C HIS A 89 24.65 -32.35 -6.18
N ALA A 90 25.07 -33.62 -6.10
CA ALA A 90 24.57 -34.56 -5.11
C ALA A 90 25.46 -34.45 -3.86
N TRP A 91 24.97 -33.81 -2.79
CA TRP A 91 25.44 -34.02 -1.42
C TRP A 91 24.33 -33.66 -0.44
N ARG A 92 24.21 -34.51 0.59
CA ARG A 92 23.36 -34.46 1.80
C ARG A 92 22.01 -35.17 1.74
N ALA A 93 22.06 -36.44 2.17
CA ALA A 93 21.05 -37.00 3.06
C ALA A 93 21.76 -37.81 4.16
N ALA A 94 21.07 -37.94 5.30
CA ALA A 94 21.35 -38.79 6.47
C ALA A 94 22.17 -38.16 7.61
N ILE A 95 21.48 -37.55 8.58
CA ILE A 95 21.68 -37.82 10.02
C ILE A 95 20.30 -37.76 10.68
N LEU A 96 19.79 -38.92 11.11
CA LEU A 96 18.91 -39.07 12.27
C LEU A 96 19.44 -40.26 13.08
N ASP A 97 19.47 -40.04 14.39
CA ASP A 97 19.72 -40.97 15.51
C ASP A 97 21.06 -41.72 15.61
N ALA A 98 21.92 -41.25 16.52
CA ALA A 98 22.29 -41.99 17.73
C ALA A 98 23.22 -41.11 18.58
N GLY A 99 22.95 -41.02 19.88
CA GLY A 99 23.83 -40.35 20.83
C GLY A 99 25.19 -41.04 20.91
N ALA A 100 26.27 -40.27 20.73
CA ALA A 100 27.61 -40.59 21.23
C ALA A 100 28.55 -39.37 21.17
N ASN A 101 29.37 -39.26 22.20
CA ASN A 101 30.36 -38.24 22.55
C ASN A 101 31.32 -37.81 21.41
N PRO A 102 31.65 -36.51 21.20
CA PRO A 102 32.43 -36.04 20.05
C PRO A 102 33.95 -36.17 20.25
N GLY A 103 34.43 -37.40 20.45
CA GLY A 103 35.87 -37.70 20.64
C GLY A 103 36.47 -38.74 19.69
N SER A 104 35.67 -39.47 18.90
CA SER A 104 36.15 -40.64 18.15
C SER A 104 36.14 -40.52 16.62
N ALA A 105 35.64 -39.40 16.05
CA ALA A 105 35.50 -39.25 14.59
C ALA A 105 36.80 -38.91 13.84
N ILE A 106 37.92 -38.71 14.52
CA ILE A 106 39.22 -38.37 13.89
C ILE A 106 40.06 -39.62 13.54
N ALA A 107 39.68 -40.81 14.02
CA ALA A 107 40.43 -42.05 13.76
C ALA A 107 39.97 -42.85 12.52
N ALA A 108 38.80 -42.57 11.94
CA ALA A 108 38.22 -43.39 10.87
C ALA A 108 38.53 -42.94 9.43
N LEU A 109 39.28 -41.84 9.22
CA LEU A 109 39.60 -41.31 7.89
C LEU A 109 41.04 -41.60 7.41
N ARG A 110 41.80 -42.45 8.11
CA ARG A 110 43.19 -42.80 7.73
C ARG A 110 43.43 -44.24 7.27
N SER A 111 42.40 -45.08 7.12
CA SER A 111 42.57 -46.49 6.77
C SER A 111 42.03 -46.91 5.39
N ALA A 112 41.59 -45.97 4.53
CA ALA A 112 41.03 -46.29 3.20
C ALA A 112 41.89 -45.79 2.02
N ALA A 113 43.20 -45.68 2.20
CA ALA A 113 44.15 -45.44 1.11
C ALA A 113 45.27 -46.48 1.17
N GLY A 114 44.98 -47.68 0.67
CA GLY A 114 45.99 -48.71 0.51
C GLY A 114 45.42 -50.12 0.49
N ARG A 115 45.10 -50.63 -0.71
CA ARG A 115 45.37 -52.00 -1.18
C ARG A 115 44.57 -52.34 -2.44
N SER A 116 45.29 -52.67 -3.51
CA SER A 116 45.00 -53.67 -4.54
C SER A 116 45.99 -53.39 -5.69
N GLY A 117 46.88 -54.27 -6.16
CA GLY A 117 46.90 -55.73 -6.12
C GLY A 117 47.27 -56.23 -7.53
N ARG A 118 48.36 -56.99 -7.64
CA ARG A 118 49.00 -57.51 -8.88
C ARG A 118 48.17 -58.58 -9.63
N GLY A 119 48.48 -58.78 -10.93
CA GLY A 119 48.18 -60.02 -11.68
C GLY A 119 48.34 -59.97 -13.22
N ASP A 120 49.60 -60.04 -13.69
CA ASP A 120 50.28 -60.64 -14.91
C ASP A 120 49.51 -61.39 -16.05
N PRO A 121 50.17 -61.86 -17.16
CA PRO A 121 51.00 -61.20 -18.20
C PRO A 121 50.55 -61.53 -19.67
N GLY A 122 51.18 -60.88 -20.67
CA GLY A 122 51.42 -61.51 -21.98
C GLY A 122 51.21 -60.67 -23.25
N GLY A 123 52.31 -60.41 -23.98
CA GLY A 123 52.32 -60.48 -25.46
C GLY A 123 52.47 -59.20 -26.30
N GLY A 124 53.71 -58.80 -26.56
CA GLY A 124 54.23 -58.52 -27.93
C GLY A 124 53.89 -57.20 -28.65
N GLY A 125 54.92 -56.46 -29.10
CA GLY A 125 54.86 -55.71 -30.37
C GLY A 125 55.37 -54.26 -30.39
N ARG A 126 56.70 -54.12 -30.50
CA ARG A 126 57.54 -53.10 -31.19
C ARG A 126 57.01 -51.69 -31.61
N HIS A 127 57.97 -50.76 -31.44
CA HIS A 127 58.34 -49.59 -32.25
C HIS A 127 57.84 -48.19 -31.85
N GLY A 128 58.83 -47.31 -31.58
CA GLY A 128 58.79 -45.93 -32.07
C GLY A 128 59.19 -44.87 -31.05
N ASP A 129 60.49 -44.68 -30.88
CA ASP A 129 61.09 -43.55 -30.17
C ASP A 129 60.60 -42.20 -30.71
N ARG A 130 60.19 -41.30 -29.81
CA ARG A 130 60.43 -39.85 -29.93
C ARG A 130 60.29 -39.16 -28.58
N VAL A 131 61.44 -38.87 -27.99
CA VAL A 131 61.63 -37.95 -26.88
C VAL A 131 61.61 -36.52 -27.41
N LEU A 132 60.74 -35.66 -26.87
CA LEU A 132 60.93 -34.20 -26.82
C LEU A 132 60.37 -33.64 -25.49
N PRO A 133 60.95 -32.56 -24.95
CA PRO A 133 61.07 -32.35 -23.51
C PRO A 133 59.92 -31.57 -22.87
N ALA A 134 59.83 -31.75 -21.55
CA ALA A 134 58.91 -31.11 -20.64
C ALA A 134 58.99 -29.57 -20.70
N SER A 135 57.89 -28.93 -21.07
CA SER A 135 57.63 -27.52 -20.81
C SER A 135 56.60 -27.41 -19.69
N GLY A 136 56.98 -26.68 -18.64
CA GLY A 136 56.21 -26.55 -17.41
C GLY A 136 54.85 -25.90 -17.63
N LEU A 137 53.78 -26.66 -17.36
CA LEU A 137 52.46 -26.11 -17.09
C LEU A 137 52.28 -26.03 -15.59
N ARG A 138 52.64 -24.85 -15.08
CA ARG A 138 52.36 -24.33 -13.75
C ARG A 138 50.85 -24.47 -13.50
N GLY A 139 50.46 -25.46 -12.70
CA GLY A 139 49.08 -25.68 -12.30
C GLY A 139 48.52 -24.45 -11.59
N ARG A 140 47.61 -23.72 -12.25
CA ARG A 140 46.78 -22.72 -11.57
C ARG A 140 45.86 -23.47 -10.61
N HIS A 141 46.14 -23.35 -9.32
CA HIS A 141 45.13 -23.54 -8.29
C HIS A 141 43.98 -22.55 -8.58
N GLN A 142 42.92 -23.02 -9.24
CA GLN A 142 41.63 -22.35 -9.18
C GLN A 142 41.08 -22.58 -7.78
N GLN A 143 41.44 -21.70 -6.85
CA GLN A 143 40.66 -21.45 -5.66
C GLN A 143 39.29 -20.98 -6.14
N GLY A 144 38.32 -21.90 -6.22
CA GLY A 144 36.92 -21.57 -6.36
C GLY A 144 36.51 -20.77 -5.13
N SER A 145 36.57 -19.45 -5.25
CA SER A 145 35.98 -18.54 -4.28
C SER A 145 34.50 -18.90 -4.23
N ALA A 146 34.06 -19.52 -3.13
CA ALA A 146 32.65 -19.62 -2.83
C ALA A 146 32.14 -18.18 -2.73
N GLU A 147 31.52 -17.69 -3.81
CA GLU A 147 30.81 -16.43 -3.80
C GLU A 147 29.66 -16.62 -2.81
N VAL A 148 29.89 -16.14 -1.58
CA VAL A 148 28.86 -16.05 -0.55
C VAL A 148 27.81 -15.09 -1.10
N VAL A 149 26.82 -15.64 -1.80
CA VAL A 149 25.60 -14.91 -2.14
C VAL A 149 24.93 -14.60 -0.81
N GLN A 150 25.28 -13.45 -0.23
CA GLN A 150 24.62 -12.93 0.95
C GLN A 150 23.13 -12.87 0.61
N VAL A 151 22.36 -13.76 1.23
CA VAL A 151 20.90 -13.72 1.14
C VAL A 151 20.48 -12.47 1.92
N ILE A 152 20.34 -11.36 1.20
CA ILE A 152 20.00 -10.07 1.78
C ILE A 152 18.57 -10.14 2.31
N VAL A 153 18.45 -10.29 3.63
CA VAL A 153 17.15 -10.24 4.33
C VAL A 153 16.66 -8.79 4.31
N LYS A 154 15.56 -8.55 3.61
CA LYS A 154 14.86 -7.25 3.60
C LYS A 154 14.28 -6.99 4.99
N PRO A 155 14.23 -5.74 5.49
CA PRO A 155 13.53 -5.45 6.73
C PRO A 155 12.06 -5.84 6.57
N ALA A 156 11.67 -6.94 7.19
CA ALA A 156 10.36 -7.56 7.03
C ALA A 156 9.21 -6.64 7.47
N TRP A 157 9.52 -5.66 8.32
CA TRP A 157 8.59 -4.67 8.86
C TRP A 157 8.20 -3.56 7.87
N VAL A 158 9.00 -3.25 6.83
CA VAL A 158 8.71 -2.11 5.93
C VAL A 158 7.44 -2.34 5.11
N ARG A 159 7.23 -3.57 4.63
CA ARG A 159 6.07 -3.92 3.80
C ARG A 159 4.73 -3.74 4.54
N PRO A 160 4.50 -4.36 5.72
CA PRO A 160 3.25 -4.14 6.44
C PRO A 160 3.09 -2.68 6.85
N LEU A 161 4.17 -2.00 7.26
CA LEU A 161 4.11 -0.60 7.65
C LEU A 161 3.72 0.33 6.49
N ALA A 162 4.13 0.03 5.25
CA ALA A 162 3.72 0.77 4.06
C ALA A 162 2.21 0.63 3.78
N TRP A 163 1.63 -0.55 4.02
CA TRP A 163 0.17 -0.75 3.92
C TRP A 163 -0.58 -0.01 5.01
N ILE A 164 -0.09 -0.06 6.25
CA ILE A 164 -0.65 0.71 7.37
C ILE A 164 -0.60 2.20 7.05
N ALA A 165 0.51 2.70 6.48
CA ALA A 165 0.64 4.10 6.11
C ALA A 165 -0.31 4.51 4.98
N ALA A 166 -0.47 3.67 3.96
CA ALA A 166 -1.44 3.92 2.90
C ALA A 166 -2.88 3.93 3.43
N ALA A 167 -3.24 3.00 4.33
CA ALA A 167 -4.56 2.96 4.95
C ALA A 167 -4.82 4.17 5.87
N LEU A 168 -3.81 4.56 6.67
CA LEU A 168 -3.89 5.76 7.50
C LEU A 168 -4.01 7.02 6.65
N ALA A 169 -3.25 7.14 5.55
CA ALA A 169 -3.36 8.26 4.62
C ALA A 169 -4.75 8.35 3.98
N LEU A 170 -5.36 7.21 3.62
CA LEU A 170 -6.76 7.17 3.17
C LEU A 170 -7.70 7.68 4.27
N GLY A 171 -7.51 7.24 5.52
CA GLY A 171 -8.27 7.72 6.67
C GLY A 171 -8.13 9.22 6.90
N VAL A 172 -6.91 9.77 6.79
CA VAL A 172 -6.64 11.21 6.86
C VAL A 172 -7.42 11.97 5.78
N ILE A 173 -7.39 11.50 4.53
CA ILE A 173 -8.10 12.15 3.41
C ILE A 173 -9.63 12.15 3.65
N VAL A 174 -10.19 11.01 4.04
CA VAL A 174 -11.64 10.88 4.28
C VAL A 174 -12.07 11.74 5.47
N PHE A 175 -11.32 11.69 6.58
CA PHE A 175 -11.62 12.50 7.74
C PHE A 175 -11.41 14.00 7.47
N GLY A 176 -10.40 14.37 6.68
CA GLY A 176 -10.18 15.75 6.24
C GLY A 176 -11.33 16.29 5.37
N ALA A 177 -11.89 15.44 4.49
CA ALA A 177 -13.11 15.80 3.75
C ALA A 177 -14.29 16.06 4.71
N PHE A 178 -14.47 15.22 5.73
CA PHE A 178 -15.48 15.45 6.77
C PHE A 178 -15.25 16.75 7.56
N VAL A 179 -14.01 17.05 7.96
CA VAL A 179 -13.65 18.32 8.64
C VAL A 179 -14.05 19.52 7.77
N ARG A 180 -13.69 19.51 6.49
CA ARG A 180 -14.03 20.59 5.56
C ARG A 180 -15.53 20.72 5.34
N LEU A 181 -16.21 19.61 5.04
CA LEU A 181 -17.63 19.60 4.69
C LEU A 181 -18.55 19.87 5.91
N SER A 182 -18.00 19.76 7.11
CA SER A 182 -18.69 20.11 8.35
C SER A 182 -18.30 21.49 8.91
N ASN A 183 -17.66 22.32 8.08
CA ASN A 183 -17.22 23.69 8.39
C ASN A 183 -16.31 23.80 9.63
N ALA A 184 -15.51 22.77 9.88
CA ALA A 184 -14.55 22.76 10.99
C ALA A 184 -13.13 23.18 10.56
N GLY A 185 -12.91 23.56 9.30
CA GLY A 185 -11.56 23.84 8.76
C GLY A 185 -10.88 25.12 9.27
N LEU A 186 -11.58 25.95 10.04
CA LEU A 186 -11.09 27.20 10.66
C LEU A 186 -11.41 27.29 12.16
N SER A 187 -11.72 26.15 12.79
CA SER A 187 -12.14 26.07 14.18
C SER A 187 -11.02 26.33 15.19
N CYS A 188 -9.77 26.06 14.80
CA CYS A 188 -8.56 26.38 15.56
C CYS A 188 -7.85 27.60 14.93
N PRO A 189 -7.59 28.67 15.71
CA PRO A 189 -7.09 29.92 15.14
C PRO A 189 -5.61 29.90 14.74
N ASP A 190 -4.86 28.98 15.31
CA ASP A 190 -3.41 28.86 15.30
C ASP A 190 -2.96 27.48 14.81
N TRP A 191 -1.64 27.33 14.64
CA TRP A 191 -0.99 26.10 14.21
C TRP A 191 0.42 26.05 14.82
N PRO A 192 0.92 24.90 15.29
CA PRO A 192 0.29 23.57 15.30
C PRO A 192 -0.71 23.35 16.45
N THR A 193 -0.80 24.30 17.37
CA THR A 193 -1.73 24.32 18.52
C THR A 193 -3.16 24.71 18.11
N CYS A 194 -4.10 24.62 19.06
CA CYS A 194 -5.47 25.11 18.95
C CYS A 194 -5.79 25.95 20.21
N TYR A 195 -5.98 27.25 20.03
CA TYR A 195 -6.07 28.26 21.09
C TYR A 195 -4.86 28.24 22.03
N GLY A 196 -3.64 28.08 21.48
CA GLY A 196 -2.40 28.01 22.24
C GLY A 196 -2.19 26.71 23.03
N GLN A 197 -3.11 25.74 22.90
CA GLN A 197 -3.03 24.45 23.58
C GLN A 197 -2.75 23.31 22.58
N ILE A 198 -2.19 22.20 23.04
CA ILE A 198 -1.99 21.01 22.19
C ILE A 198 -3.35 20.40 21.80
N THR A 199 -4.30 20.38 22.72
CA THR A 199 -5.69 19.96 22.47
C THR A 199 -6.57 21.18 22.19
N TRP A 200 -7.86 21.14 22.51
CA TRP A 200 -8.75 22.30 22.42
C TRP A 200 -9.35 22.59 23.81
N PRO A 201 -9.69 23.86 24.12
CA PRO A 201 -10.30 24.20 25.39
C PRO A 201 -11.72 23.60 25.52
N THR A 202 -11.98 22.91 26.63
CA THR A 202 -13.28 22.29 26.95
C THR A 202 -13.89 22.81 28.25
N HIS A 203 -13.08 23.35 29.15
CA HIS A 203 -13.52 23.87 30.44
C HIS A 203 -13.88 25.36 30.33
N HIS A 204 -14.91 25.80 31.05
CA HIS A 204 -15.45 27.15 30.97
C HIS A 204 -14.37 28.23 31.14
N ALA A 205 -13.50 28.13 32.14
CA ALA A 205 -12.43 29.10 32.36
C ALA A 205 -11.43 29.17 31.18
N ALA A 206 -11.08 28.02 30.61
CA ALA A 206 -10.19 27.95 29.45
C ALA A 206 -10.85 28.50 28.18
N ILE A 207 -12.16 28.27 28.01
CA ILE A 207 -12.96 28.84 26.92
C ILE A 207 -13.01 30.37 27.06
N THR A 208 -13.33 30.88 28.24
CA THR A 208 -13.37 32.35 28.49
C THR A 208 -12.01 33.01 28.22
N ALA A 209 -10.91 32.39 28.64
CA ALA A 209 -9.57 32.90 28.35
C ALA A 209 -9.25 32.85 26.84
N ALA A 210 -9.63 31.78 26.15
CA ALA A 210 -9.43 31.62 24.71
C ALA A 210 -10.26 32.62 23.89
N ASP A 211 -11.53 32.83 24.25
CA ASP A 211 -12.43 33.79 23.61
C ASP A 211 -11.92 35.22 23.79
N ALA A 212 -11.34 35.54 24.96
CA ALA A 212 -10.70 36.83 25.20
C ALA A 212 -9.43 37.03 24.35
N ALA A 213 -8.63 35.97 24.15
CA ALA A 213 -7.41 36.02 23.35
C ALA A 213 -7.67 36.03 21.82
N PHE A 214 -8.76 35.40 21.38
CA PHE A 214 -9.13 35.27 19.97
C PHE A 214 -10.56 35.76 19.69
N PRO A 215 -10.86 37.06 19.87
CA PRO A 215 -12.23 37.60 19.79
C PRO A 215 -12.89 37.42 18.42
N GLN A 216 -12.10 37.26 17.35
CA GLN A 216 -12.59 37.07 15.99
C GLN A 216 -12.97 35.61 15.67
N ARG A 217 -12.55 34.65 16.50
CA ARG A 217 -12.79 33.21 16.32
C ARG A 217 -13.06 32.58 17.69
N PRO A 218 -14.27 32.75 18.26
CA PRO A 218 -14.62 32.17 19.55
C PRO A 218 -14.66 30.64 19.49
N VAL A 219 -14.43 29.99 20.64
CA VAL A 219 -14.31 28.54 20.74
C VAL A 219 -15.62 27.84 20.41
N ALA A 220 -15.65 27.14 19.29
CA ALA A 220 -16.69 26.18 18.96
C ALA A 220 -16.20 24.75 19.21
N VAL A 221 -16.35 24.25 20.45
CA VAL A 221 -15.81 22.94 20.88
C VAL A 221 -16.21 21.81 19.91
N HIS A 222 -17.47 21.80 19.45
CA HIS A 222 -18.03 20.78 18.55
C HIS A 222 -17.41 20.77 17.13
N LEU A 223 -16.68 21.83 16.75
CA LEU A 223 -15.91 21.95 15.51
C LEU A 223 -14.41 21.75 15.78
N ALA A 224 -13.88 22.36 16.85
CA ALA A 224 -12.46 22.35 17.22
C ALA A 224 -11.86 20.95 17.30
N TRP A 225 -12.58 20.00 17.91
CA TRP A 225 -12.11 18.62 18.01
C TRP A 225 -11.91 17.96 16.64
N ARG A 226 -12.74 18.30 15.64
CA ARG A 226 -12.66 17.68 14.30
C ARG A 226 -11.37 18.08 13.62
N GLU A 227 -11.03 19.37 13.68
CA GLU A 227 -9.79 19.89 13.10
C GLU A 227 -8.55 19.38 13.84
N GLN A 228 -8.53 19.47 15.18
CA GLN A 228 -7.35 19.10 15.95
C GLN A 228 -7.09 17.59 15.93
N VAL A 229 -8.15 16.76 15.95
CA VAL A 229 -8.00 15.30 15.76
C VAL A 229 -7.45 14.99 14.36
N HIS A 230 -7.90 15.69 13.32
CA HIS A 230 -7.35 15.50 11.98
C HIS A 230 -5.86 15.81 11.93
N ARG A 231 -5.41 16.90 12.57
CA ARG A 231 -3.99 17.26 12.72
C ARG A 231 -3.20 16.16 13.44
N PHE A 232 -3.73 15.55 14.50
CA PHE A 232 -3.08 14.43 15.21
C PHE A 232 -2.94 13.17 14.35
N ILE A 233 -3.98 12.79 13.60
CA ILE A 233 -3.92 11.65 12.68
C ILE A 233 -2.88 11.91 11.58
N ALA A 234 -2.83 13.13 11.03
CA ALA A 234 -1.82 13.54 10.05
C ALA A 234 -0.40 13.52 10.65
N GLY A 235 -0.22 13.96 11.90
CA GLY A 235 1.05 13.87 12.63
C GLY A 235 1.54 12.43 12.81
N THR A 236 0.61 11.52 13.14
CA THR A 236 0.91 10.08 13.25
C THR A 236 1.35 9.49 11.92
N LEU A 237 0.70 9.89 10.81
CA LEU A 237 1.15 9.54 9.46
C LEU A 237 2.56 10.07 9.17
N GLY A 238 2.89 11.30 9.60
CA GLY A 238 4.23 11.88 9.50
C GLY A 238 5.30 11.02 10.16
N VAL A 239 5.08 10.57 11.39
CA VAL A 239 5.99 9.66 12.11
C VAL A 239 6.15 8.34 11.36
N LEU A 240 5.05 7.78 10.87
CA LEU A 240 5.05 6.53 10.12
C LEU A 240 5.86 6.62 8.81
N VAL A 241 5.71 7.74 8.09
CA VAL A 241 6.49 8.04 6.88
C VAL A 241 7.97 8.21 7.21
N LEU A 242 8.31 8.86 8.32
CA LEU A 242 9.71 8.97 8.77
C LEU A 242 10.33 7.59 9.04
N LEU A 243 9.61 6.69 9.72
CA LEU A 243 10.06 5.32 9.95
C LEU A 243 10.30 4.58 8.62
N LEU A 244 9.36 4.68 7.68
CA LEU A 244 9.49 4.09 6.35
C LEU A 244 10.69 4.66 5.57
N ALA A 245 10.91 5.97 5.62
CA ALA A 245 12.03 6.64 4.98
C ALA A 245 13.36 6.16 5.58
N LEU A 246 13.48 6.09 6.91
CA LEU A 246 14.65 5.53 7.61
C LEU A 246 14.90 4.07 7.22
N GLY A 247 13.85 3.26 7.15
CA GLY A 247 13.90 1.88 6.64
C GLY A 247 14.34 1.79 5.18
N ALA A 248 14.06 2.80 4.37
CA ALA A 248 14.50 2.87 2.99
C ALA A 248 15.98 3.20 2.84
N VAL A 249 16.52 4.07 3.70
CA VAL A 249 17.91 4.52 3.65
C VAL A 249 18.85 3.71 4.54
N TRP A 250 18.35 2.82 5.41
CA TRP A 250 19.07 2.20 6.54
C TRP A 250 20.47 1.61 6.30
N ARG A 251 20.86 1.31 5.06
CA ARG A 251 22.20 0.80 4.72
C ARG A 251 23.17 1.87 4.21
N GLN A 252 22.69 2.99 3.70
CA GLN A 252 23.54 4.01 3.11
C GLN A 252 23.75 5.16 4.09
N ARG A 253 25.00 5.43 4.50
CA ARG A 253 25.32 6.43 5.54
C ARG A 253 24.84 7.83 5.15
N MET A 254 25.14 8.28 3.94
CA MET A 254 24.80 9.64 3.49
C MET A 254 23.29 9.88 3.38
N PRO A 255 22.48 9.04 2.69
CA PRO A 255 21.03 9.15 2.71
C PRO A 255 20.40 9.06 4.11
N ARG A 256 20.95 8.23 5.01
CA ARG A 256 20.52 8.18 6.43
C ARG A 256 20.70 9.51 7.13
N VAL A 257 21.90 10.08 7.05
CA VAL A 257 22.21 11.38 7.67
C VAL A 257 21.28 12.46 7.11
N ALA A 258 21.07 12.50 5.80
CA ALA A 258 20.16 13.47 5.18
C ALA A 258 18.72 13.37 5.70
N VAL A 259 18.17 12.16 5.87
CA VAL A 259 16.82 11.95 6.43
C VAL A 259 16.75 12.37 7.90
N ILE A 260 17.78 12.06 8.70
CA ILE A 260 17.83 12.46 10.13
C ILE A 260 17.90 13.98 10.25
N VAL A 261 18.81 14.63 9.51
CA VAL A 261 18.94 16.09 9.50
C VAL A 261 17.65 16.75 9.02
N ALA A 262 16.97 16.20 8.02
CA ALA A 262 15.67 16.70 7.58
C ALA A 262 14.60 16.65 8.70
N ALA A 263 14.53 15.54 9.44
CA ALA A 263 13.60 15.40 10.56
C ALA A 263 13.89 16.38 11.70
N LEU A 264 15.17 16.57 12.05
CA LEU A 264 15.59 17.54 13.06
C LEU A 264 15.31 18.98 12.60
N ALA A 265 15.58 19.30 11.33
CA ALA A 265 15.28 20.60 10.75
C ALA A 265 13.76 20.89 10.75
N ALA A 266 12.92 19.90 10.44
CA ALA A 266 11.47 20.05 10.51
C ALA A 266 11.00 20.33 11.96
N ALA A 267 11.50 19.59 12.95
CA ALA A 267 11.15 19.79 14.35
C ALA A 267 11.61 21.16 14.88
N ALA A 268 12.86 21.54 14.60
CA ALA A 268 13.39 22.85 14.95
C ALA A 268 12.64 23.99 14.22
N GLY A 269 12.23 23.76 12.97
CA GLY A 269 11.42 24.71 12.20
C GLY A 269 10.06 24.97 12.83
N VAL A 270 9.38 23.93 13.35
CA VAL A 270 8.11 24.08 14.09
C VAL A 270 8.33 24.84 15.39
N TRP A 271 9.39 24.54 16.13
CA TRP A 271 9.72 25.25 17.37
C TRP A 271 9.98 26.74 17.14
N LEU A 272 10.79 27.08 16.12
CA LEU A 272 11.04 28.47 15.73
C LEU A 272 9.76 29.18 15.26
N TYR A 273 8.89 28.48 14.54
CA TYR A 273 7.60 29.04 14.12
C TYR A 273 6.75 29.47 15.31
N MET A 274 6.66 28.61 16.33
CA MET A 274 5.93 28.90 17.57
C MET A 274 6.57 30.04 18.38
N GLY A 275 7.90 30.22 18.26
CA GLY A 275 8.62 31.34 18.86
C GLY A 275 8.51 32.67 18.11
N GLY A 276 7.81 32.72 16.97
CA GLY A 276 7.67 33.93 16.13
C GLY A 276 8.77 34.12 15.08
N GLU A 277 9.77 33.23 15.02
CA GLU A 277 10.93 33.31 14.14
C GLU A 277 10.64 32.71 12.75
N HIS A 278 9.65 33.30 12.05
CA HIS A 278 9.09 32.74 10.81
C HIS A 278 10.10 32.64 9.66
N ALA A 279 11.09 33.54 9.58
CA ALA A 279 12.10 33.51 8.53
C ALA A 279 13.02 32.28 8.65
N TYR A 280 13.54 32.03 9.85
CA TYR A 280 14.38 30.86 10.12
C TYR A 280 13.59 29.55 10.02
N SER A 281 12.34 29.54 10.49
CA SER A 281 11.43 28.40 10.32
C SER A 281 11.27 28.04 8.83
N SER A 282 11.05 29.03 7.97
CA SER A 282 10.88 28.82 6.53
C SER A 282 12.15 28.27 5.86
N ALA A 283 13.33 28.75 6.27
CA ALA A 283 14.60 28.23 5.78
C ALA A 283 14.82 26.76 6.17
N LEU A 284 14.55 26.41 7.45
CA LEU A 284 14.64 25.02 7.92
C LEU A 284 13.63 24.11 7.23
N ALA A 285 12.41 24.58 6.96
CA ALA A 285 11.41 23.82 6.20
C ALA A 285 11.90 23.51 4.78
N GLY A 286 12.54 24.47 4.11
CA GLY A 286 13.17 24.26 2.79
C GLY A 286 14.24 23.17 2.81
N ILE A 287 15.11 23.18 3.83
CA ILE A 287 16.13 22.14 4.04
C ILE A 287 15.48 20.77 4.31
N ALA A 288 14.47 20.74 5.18
CA ALA A 288 13.76 19.53 5.55
C ALA A 288 13.03 18.88 4.36
N ILE A 289 12.58 19.66 3.38
CA ILE A 289 11.98 19.16 2.13
C ILE A 289 13.05 18.71 1.14
N ALA A 290 14.13 19.48 0.96
CA ALA A 290 15.14 19.21 -0.07
C ALA A 290 15.97 17.95 0.23
N LEU A 291 16.36 17.74 1.50
CA LEU A 291 17.26 16.64 1.88
C LEU A 291 16.70 15.23 1.58
N PRO A 292 15.43 14.89 1.88
CA PRO A 292 14.86 13.60 1.50
C PRO A 292 14.80 13.39 -0.02
N LEU A 293 14.55 14.44 -0.81
CA LEU A 293 14.52 14.35 -2.28
C LEU A 293 15.93 14.04 -2.84
N LEU A 294 16.95 14.74 -2.32
CA LEU A 294 18.36 14.48 -2.66
C LEU A 294 18.80 13.08 -2.21
N ALA A 295 18.38 12.64 -1.03
CA ALA A 295 18.64 11.30 -0.53
C ALA A 295 18.01 10.22 -1.42
N ALA A 296 16.76 10.43 -1.89
CA ALA A 296 16.07 9.53 -2.80
C ALA A 296 16.77 9.43 -4.17
N TRP A 297 17.28 10.56 -4.69
CA TRP A 297 18.04 10.59 -5.93
C TRP A 297 19.35 9.80 -5.83
N ARG A 298 20.07 9.93 -4.70
CA ARG A 298 21.33 9.20 -4.43
C ARG A 298 21.12 7.72 -4.06
N LEU A 299 19.90 7.32 -3.72
CA LEU A 299 19.61 5.97 -3.25
C LEU A 299 19.78 4.94 -4.38
N ARG A 300 20.80 4.10 -4.28
CA ARG A 300 20.99 2.93 -5.17
C ARG A 300 20.06 1.76 -4.78
N ARG A 301 18.74 1.95 -4.92
CA ARG A 301 17.71 0.93 -4.70
C ARG A 301 16.60 1.07 -5.73
N ALA A 302 15.79 0.02 -5.89
CA ALA A 302 14.61 0.04 -6.75
C ALA A 302 13.62 1.16 -6.36
N ALA A 303 12.80 1.57 -7.33
CA ALA A 303 11.82 2.65 -7.23
C ALA A 303 11.00 2.72 -5.92
N PRO A 304 10.38 1.64 -5.38
CA PRO A 304 9.56 1.76 -4.18
C PRO A 304 10.32 2.29 -2.96
N TRP A 305 11.62 2.02 -2.84
CA TRP A 305 12.42 2.55 -1.74
C TRP A 305 12.69 4.05 -1.89
N LYS A 306 12.95 4.50 -3.13
CA LYS A 306 13.09 5.93 -3.42
C LYS A 306 11.80 6.68 -3.11
N VAL A 307 10.66 6.09 -3.48
CA VAL A 307 9.33 6.65 -3.20
C VAL A 307 9.12 6.87 -1.71
N LEU A 308 9.46 5.91 -0.84
CA LEU A 308 9.33 6.09 0.62
C LEU A 308 10.15 7.28 1.15
N THR A 309 11.30 7.59 0.55
CA THR A 309 12.10 8.77 0.91
C THR A 309 11.52 10.07 0.32
N VAL A 310 11.00 10.04 -0.90
CA VAL A 310 10.32 11.20 -1.53
C VAL A 310 9.09 11.62 -0.74
N VAL A 311 8.30 10.64 -0.26
CA VAL A 311 7.09 10.90 0.52
C VAL A 311 7.38 11.67 1.80
N LEU A 312 8.57 11.53 2.40
CA LEU A 312 8.97 12.34 3.54
C LEU A 312 9.08 13.83 3.20
N GLY A 313 9.69 14.18 2.06
CA GLY A 313 9.73 15.58 1.61
C GLY A 313 8.33 16.11 1.31
N LEU A 314 7.48 15.29 0.68
CA LEU A 314 6.10 15.65 0.36
C LEU A 314 5.24 15.87 1.61
N ILE A 315 5.36 15.03 2.64
CA ILE A 315 4.54 15.17 3.87
C ILE A 315 4.94 16.41 4.69
N ILE A 316 6.22 16.80 4.67
CA ILE A 316 6.69 18.06 5.28
C ILE A 316 6.09 19.25 4.53
N PHE A 317 6.13 19.23 3.19
CA PHE A 317 5.47 20.26 2.38
C PHE A 317 3.94 20.31 2.60
N GLN A 318 3.31 19.15 2.79
CA GLN A 318 1.89 19.05 3.13
C GLN A 318 1.55 19.65 4.50
N ALA A 319 2.43 19.52 5.49
CA ALA A 319 2.26 20.19 6.77
C ALA A 319 2.26 21.72 6.61
N MET A 320 3.12 22.27 5.74
CA MET A 320 3.12 23.70 5.41
C MET A 320 1.84 24.13 4.69
N LEU A 321 1.38 23.35 3.70
CA LEU A 321 0.10 23.62 3.03
C LEU A 321 -1.07 23.59 4.02
N GLY A 322 -1.07 22.63 4.96
CA GLY A 322 -2.07 22.53 6.02
C GLY A 322 -2.06 23.75 6.94
N MET A 323 -0.89 24.20 7.39
CA MET A 323 -0.75 25.46 8.14
C MET A 323 -1.32 26.65 7.35
N TRP A 324 -0.97 26.76 6.06
CA TRP A 324 -1.49 27.84 5.21
C TRP A 324 -3.00 27.76 4.96
N THR A 325 -3.64 26.60 5.05
CA THR A 325 -5.11 26.56 4.98
C THR A 325 -5.77 27.34 6.12
N VAL A 326 -5.14 27.37 7.29
CA VAL A 326 -5.63 28.09 8.48
C VAL A 326 -5.18 29.56 8.45
N THR A 327 -3.91 29.82 8.17
CA THR A 327 -3.37 31.20 8.19
C THR A 327 -3.79 32.04 7.00
N LEU A 328 -4.13 31.43 5.86
CA LEU A 328 -4.68 32.10 4.67
C LEU A 328 -6.19 31.86 4.49
N LEU A 329 -6.92 31.63 5.59
CA LEU A 329 -8.39 31.61 5.65
C LEU A 329 -9.05 30.79 4.53
N LEU A 330 -8.59 29.55 4.37
CA LEU A 330 -9.08 28.57 3.39
C LEU A 330 -9.00 29.00 1.92
N LYS A 331 -7.99 29.81 1.55
CA LYS A 331 -7.75 30.21 0.15
C LYS A 331 -7.86 29.01 -0.82
N PRO A 332 -8.74 29.05 -1.84
CA PRO A 332 -9.09 27.87 -2.64
C PRO A 332 -7.91 27.14 -3.28
N ALA A 333 -6.93 27.88 -3.80
CA ALA A 333 -5.72 27.31 -4.41
C ALA A 333 -4.87 26.52 -3.39
N ILE A 334 -4.73 27.02 -2.16
CA ILE A 334 -3.96 26.36 -1.11
C ILE A 334 -4.67 25.11 -0.64
N VAL A 335 -5.98 25.18 -0.37
CA VAL A 335 -6.76 24.02 0.08
C VAL A 335 -6.81 22.93 -1.00
N THR A 336 -6.99 23.31 -2.27
CA THR A 336 -6.98 22.35 -3.38
C THR A 336 -5.58 21.72 -3.53
N SER A 337 -4.51 22.50 -3.38
CA SER A 337 -3.13 21.97 -3.39
C SER A 337 -2.85 21.04 -2.21
N HIS A 338 -3.39 21.37 -1.03
CA HIS A 338 -3.33 20.52 0.16
C HIS A 338 -4.00 19.17 -0.12
N LEU A 339 -5.24 19.17 -0.62
CA LEU A 339 -5.96 17.95 -1.04
C LEU A 339 -5.16 17.12 -2.06
N LEU A 340 -4.67 17.75 -3.14
CA LEU A 340 -3.93 17.06 -4.19
C LEU A 340 -2.62 16.44 -3.68
N GLY A 341 -1.87 17.12 -2.83
CA GLY A 341 -0.65 16.55 -2.25
C GLY A 341 -0.93 15.49 -1.17
N GLY A 342 -2.05 15.55 -0.47
CA GLY A 342 -2.53 14.46 0.40
C GLY A 342 -2.85 13.19 -0.41
N LEU A 343 -3.56 13.34 -1.53
CA LEU A 343 -3.83 12.25 -2.47
C LEU A 343 -2.55 11.71 -3.14
N ALA A 344 -1.59 12.58 -3.46
CA ALA A 344 -0.29 12.17 -3.96
C ALA A 344 0.50 11.37 -2.91
N THR A 345 0.47 11.80 -1.64
CA THR A 345 1.06 11.05 -0.51
C THR A 345 0.45 9.66 -0.40
N PHE A 346 -0.89 9.57 -0.42
CA PHE A 346 -1.61 8.30 -0.43
C PHE A 346 -1.23 7.42 -1.64
N ALA A 347 -1.23 7.98 -2.86
CA ALA A 347 -0.90 7.26 -4.09
C ALA A 347 0.52 6.70 -4.07
N LEU A 348 1.50 7.48 -3.58
CA LEU A 348 2.89 7.07 -3.48
C LEU A 348 3.10 5.99 -2.42
N LEU A 349 2.44 6.10 -1.26
CA LEU A 349 2.48 5.06 -0.21
C LEU A 349 1.83 3.76 -0.69
N ALA A 350 0.65 3.85 -1.32
CA ALA A 350 -0.03 2.70 -1.90
C ALA A 350 0.81 2.04 -3.00
N TYR A 351 1.42 2.84 -3.88
CA TYR A 351 2.34 2.34 -4.89
C TYR A 351 3.53 1.61 -4.25
N ALA A 352 4.19 2.21 -3.27
CA ALA A 352 5.30 1.57 -2.56
C ALA A 352 4.86 0.24 -1.92
N ALA A 353 3.72 0.22 -1.23
CA ALA A 353 3.18 -0.98 -0.58
C ALA A 353 2.90 -2.11 -1.59
N LEU A 354 2.23 -1.81 -2.71
CA LEU A 354 1.95 -2.76 -3.80
C LEU A 354 3.25 -3.32 -4.40
N ARG A 355 4.21 -2.44 -4.70
CA ARG A 355 5.48 -2.82 -5.32
C ARG A 355 6.39 -3.62 -4.39
N LEU A 356 6.35 -3.35 -3.08
CA LEU A 356 7.03 -4.14 -2.05
C LEU A 356 6.35 -5.50 -1.82
N SER A 357 5.03 -5.60 -2.04
CA SER A 357 4.30 -6.86 -2.09
C SER A 357 4.55 -7.68 -3.37
N GLY A 358 5.32 -7.14 -4.33
CA GLY A 358 5.69 -7.85 -5.56
C GLY A 358 4.73 -7.67 -6.73
N ALA A 359 3.83 -6.67 -6.66
CA ALA A 359 2.93 -6.36 -7.77
C ALA A 359 3.68 -6.05 -9.08
N GLY A 360 3.24 -6.67 -10.16
CA GLY A 360 3.74 -6.52 -11.51
C GLY A 360 3.45 -7.76 -12.36
N THR A 361 3.63 -7.64 -13.67
CA THR A 361 3.40 -8.74 -14.63
C THR A 361 4.53 -8.88 -15.64
N ARG A 362 4.77 -10.12 -16.06
CA ARG A 362 5.65 -10.42 -17.20
C ARG A 362 4.90 -10.42 -18.53
N ASP A 363 3.58 -10.41 -18.50
CA ASP A 363 2.73 -10.52 -19.68
C ASP A 363 2.76 -9.24 -20.52
N ILE A 364 3.10 -9.38 -21.81
CA ILE A 364 3.24 -8.26 -22.74
C ILE A 364 1.93 -7.47 -22.93
N PRO A 365 0.74 -8.10 -23.10
CA PRO A 365 -0.51 -7.37 -23.29
C PRO A 365 -0.83 -6.41 -22.14
N ALA A 366 -0.66 -6.85 -20.90
CA ALA A 366 -0.86 -6.03 -19.72
C ALA A 366 0.14 -4.86 -19.66
N ARG A 367 1.40 -5.08 -20.02
CA ARG A 367 2.42 -4.01 -20.03
C ARG A 367 2.15 -2.91 -21.05
N ARG A 368 1.51 -3.22 -22.19
CA ARG A 368 1.10 -2.24 -23.20
C ARG A 368 0.01 -1.28 -22.70
N LEU A 369 -0.64 -1.58 -21.58
CA LEU A 369 -1.64 -0.69 -20.97
C LEU A 369 -1.03 0.48 -20.20
N LEU A 370 0.25 0.41 -19.81
CA LEU A 370 0.89 1.42 -18.96
C LEU A 370 0.65 2.88 -19.39
N PRO A 371 0.87 3.30 -20.66
CA PRO A 371 0.62 4.70 -21.05
C PRO A 371 -0.85 5.09 -20.90
N TRP A 372 -1.78 4.16 -21.14
CA TRP A 372 -3.22 4.39 -20.98
C TRP A 372 -3.62 4.47 -19.50
N VAL A 373 -2.97 3.71 -18.63
CA VAL A 373 -3.16 3.85 -17.18
C VAL A 373 -2.60 5.20 -16.70
N ALA A 374 -1.45 5.63 -17.21
CA ALA A 374 -0.86 6.92 -16.88
C ALA A 374 -1.76 8.09 -17.33
N LEU A 375 -2.33 8.03 -18.53
CA LEU A 375 -3.33 9.00 -18.99
C LEU A 375 -4.59 8.97 -18.11
N GLY A 376 -5.05 7.78 -17.71
CA GLY A 376 -6.19 7.65 -16.79
C GLY A 376 -5.93 8.29 -15.42
N LEU A 377 -4.72 8.13 -14.88
CA LEU A 377 -4.28 8.79 -13.65
C LEU A 377 -4.27 10.31 -13.79
N LEU A 378 -3.78 10.83 -14.92
CA LEU A 378 -3.80 12.27 -15.21
C LEU A 378 -5.24 12.80 -15.27
N LEU A 379 -6.12 12.14 -16.03
CA LEU A 379 -7.52 12.53 -16.16
C LEU A 379 -8.24 12.50 -14.81
N LEU A 380 -8.04 11.45 -14.01
CA LEU A 380 -8.61 11.37 -12.67
C LEU A 380 -8.05 12.47 -11.75
N ALA A 381 -6.75 12.74 -11.81
CA ALA A 381 -6.14 13.81 -11.01
C ALA A 381 -6.71 15.19 -11.36
N MET A 382 -6.92 15.48 -12.64
CA MET A 382 -7.58 16.72 -13.08
C MET A 382 -9.03 16.78 -12.60
N GLN A 383 -9.77 15.67 -12.64
CA GLN A 383 -11.14 15.61 -12.14
C GLN A 383 -11.23 15.80 -10.62
N ILE A 384 -10.30 15.23 -9.87
CA ILE A 384 -10.21 15.46 -8.43
C ILE A 384 -9.83 16.92 -8.14
N ALA A 385 -8.94 17.52 -8.93
CA ALA A 385 -8.62 18.95 -8.82
C ALA A 385 -9.86 19.82 -9.07
N LEU A 386 -10.66 19.53 -10.11
CA LEU A 386 -11.94 20.20 -10.38
C LEU A 386 -12.94 20.01 -9.24
N GLY A 387 -13.00 18.81 -8.64
CA GLY A 387 -13.85 18.54 -7.47
C GLY A 387 -13.40 19.30 -6.22
N GLY A 388 -12.09 19.36 -5.97
CA GLY A 388 -11.50 20.19 -4.92
C GLY A 388 -11.77 21.67 -5.15
N TRP A 389 -11.66 22.15 -6.39
CA TRP A 389 -12.00 23.53 -6.77
C TRP A 389 -13.49 23.84 -6.56
N THR A 390 -14.37 22.89 -6.88
CA THR A 390 -15.82 22.99 -6.63
C THR A 390 -16.13 23.12 -5.15
N SER A 391 -15.53 22.26 -4.31
CA SER A 391 -15.71 22.29 -2.86
C SER A 391 -15.16 23.57 -2.25
N THR A 392 -13.97 24.00 -2.69
CA THR A 392 -13.29 25.16 -2.09
C THR A 392 -13.92 26.50 -2.44
N ASN A 393 -14.63 26.58 -3.56
CA ASN A 393 -15.39 27.77 -3.98
C ASN A 393 -16.89 27.70 -3.63
N TYR A 394 -17.33 26.70 -2.84
CA TYR A 394 -18.74 26.50 -2.47
C TYR A 394 -19.66 26.46 -3.69
N ALA A 395 -19.21 25.81 -4.76
CA ALA A 395 -19.89 25.74 -6.05
C ALA A 395 -20.76 24.48 -6.24
N ALA A 396 -20.75 23.54 -5.29
CA ALA A 396 -21.41 22.24 -5.41
C ALA A 396 -22.91 22.34 -5.73
N LEU A 397 -23.63 23.31 -5.16
CA LEU A 397 -25.05 23.56 -5.38
C LEU A 397 -25.33 24.81 -6.24
N ALA A 398 -24.32 25.34 -6.94
CA ALA A 398 -24.49 26.54 -7.78
C ALA A 398 -25.48 26.34 -8.93
N CYS A 399 -25.68 25.10 -9.36
CA CYS A 399 -26.67 24.69 -10.35
C CYS A 399 -28.05 24.38 -9.75
N GLY A 400 -28.27 24.61 -8.45
CA GLY A 400 -29.43 24.12 -7.72
C GLY A 400 -29.36 22.62 -7.45
N THR A 401 -30.52 22.01 -7.18
CA THR A 401 -30.67 20.55 -6.95
C THR A 401 -31.18 19.82 -8.20
N SER A 402 -31.37 20.53 -9.32
CA SER A 402 -31.71 19.92 -10.60
C SER A 402 -30.52 19.20 -11.23
N PHE A 403 -30.78 18.05 -11.83
CA PHE A 403 -29.85 17.28 -12.64
C PHE A 403 -30.64 16.59 -13.77
N PRO A 404 -30.20 16.61 -15.03
CA PRO A 404 -28.90 17.07 -15.54
C PRO A 404 -28.81 18.60 -15.76
N GLU A 405 -29.93 19.31 -15.71
CA GLU A 405 -29.97 20.76 -15.89
C GLU A 405 -29.19 21.53 -14.81
N CYS A 406 -28.83 22.77 -15.11
CA CYS A 406 -28.20 23.71 -14.20
C CYS A 406 -29.03 24.99 -14.14
N ALA A 407 -29.59 25.29 -12.97
CA ALA A 407 -30.49 26.44 -12.77
C ALA A 407 -31.68 26.46 -13.77
N GLY A 408 -32.29 25.30 -14.01
CA GLY A 408 -33.45 25.15 -14.91
C GLY A 408 -33.15 25.29 -16.41
N ARG A 409 -31.87 25.26 -16.80
CA ARG A 409 -31.43 25.27 -18.21
C ARG A 409 -30.33 24.25 -18.43
N TRP A 410 -30.23 23.69 -19.64
CA TRP A 410 -29.12 22.81 -20.00
C TRP A 410 -27.78 23.54 -20.07
N TRP A 411 -27.81 24.80 -20.52
CA TRP A 411 -26.63 25.65 -20.62
C TRP A 411 -26.98 27.08 -20.20
N PRO A 412 -26.88 27.42 -18.90
CA PRO A 412 -27.08 28.80 -18.44
C PRO A 412 -25.91 29.71 -18.87
N ALA A 413 -26.01 31.01 -18.60
CA ALA A 413 -24.88 31.91 -18.80
C ALA A 413 -23.75 31.56 -17.80
N LEU A 414 -22.59 31.16 -18.31
CA LEU A 414 -21.43 30.71 -17.52
C LEU A 414 -20.29 31.72 -17.64
N ASN A 415 -19.63 32.03 -16.52
CA ASN A 415 -18.44 32.88 -16.51
C ASN A 415 -17.18 32.08 -16.13
N PHE A 416 -16.56 31.45 -17.12
CA PHE A 416 -15.34 30.66 -16.91
C PHE A 416 -14.13 31.49 -16.49
N HIS A 417 -14.02 32.73 -16.98
CA HIS A 417 -12.90 33.61 -16.64
C HIS A 417 -12.87 33.88 -15.13
N GLN A 418 -13.99 34.30 -14.55
CA GLN A 418 -14.10 34.49 -13.10
C GLN A 418 -14.10 33.15 -12.35
N GLY A 419 -14.67 32.08 -12.90
CA GLY A 419 -14.68 30.76 -12.24
C GLY A 419 -13.29 30.16 -11.98
N PHE A 420 -12.27 30.51 -12.78
CA PHE A 420 -10.95 29.88 -12.75
C PHE A 420 -9.78 30.83 -12.47
N VAL A 421 -10.05 31.99 -11.87
CA VAL A 421 -8.98 32.86 -11.34
C VAL A 421 -8.31 32.16 -10.15
N LEU A 422 -7.03 31.80 -10.31
CA LEU A 422 -6.25 31.05 -9.31
C LEU A 422 -5.84 31.89 -8.10
N TRP A 423 -5.62 33.20 -8.29
CA TRP A 423 -5.14 34.10 -7.25
C TRP A 423 -6.03 35.32 -7.12
N ARG A 424 -6.65 35.45 -5.95
CA ARG A 424 -7.46 36.59 -5.52
C ARG A 424 -6.88 37.19 -4.24
N ASP A 425 -7.40 38.35 -3.85
CA ASP A 425 -6.92 39.18 -2.74
C ASP A 425 -6.69 38.40 -1.43
N ILE A 426 -5.74 38.89 -0.65
CA ILE A 426 -5.31 38.31 0.64
C ILE A 426 -6.17 38.93 1.75
N GLY A 427 -6.58 38.13 2.74
CA GLY A 427 -7.33 38.60 3.91
C GLY A 427 -8.85 38.46 3.82
N VAL A 428 -9.37 37.91 2.71
CA VAL A 428 -10.81 37.59 2.56
C VAL A 428 -11.07 36.17 3.08
N ASN A 429 -12.12 36.00 3.89
CA ASN A 429 -12.59 34.67 4.27
C ASN A 429 -13.32 34.02 3.09
N TYR A 430 -12.83 32.87 2.60
CA TYR A 430 -13.42 32.16 1.46
C TYR A 430 -14.52 31.16 1.86
N GLU A 431 -14.77 30.99 3.15
CA GLU A 431 -15.89 30.19 3.66
C GLU A 431 -17.24 30.76 3.20
N GLY A 432 -18.14 29.89 2.70
CA GLY A 432 -19.45 30.28 2.17
C GLY A 432 -19.51 30.67 0.69
N GLY A 433 -18.36 30.94 0.04
CA GLY A 433 -18.26 31.22 -1.39
C GLY A 433 -18.37 32.71 -1.74
N VAL A 434 -17.28 33.26 -2.28
CA VAL A 434 -17.14 34.69 -2.62
C VAL A 434 -17.58 35.01 -4.07
N LEU A 435 -17.68 33.98 -4.90
CA LEU A 435 -17.95 34.11 -6.33
C LEU A 435 -19.43 34.38 -6.65
N ASP A 436 -19.67 35.11 -7.74
CA ASP A 436 -21.00 35.28 -8.32
C ASP A 436 -21.57 33.95 -8.82
N ALA A 437 -22.89 33.91 -9.04
CA ALA A 437 -23.59 32.69 -9.39
C ALA A 437 -23.11 32.10 -10.74
N ALA A 438 -22.84 32.95 -11.75
CA ALA A 438 -22.42 32.49 -13.07
C ALA A 438 -21.02 31.87 -13.06
N ALA A 439 -20.09 32.42 -12.25
CA ALA A 439 -18.76 31.82 -12.06
C ALA A 439 -18.82 30.49 -11.31
N ARG A 440 -19.61 30.39 -10.23
CA ARG A 440 -19.77 29.12 -9.49
C ARG A 440 -20.46 28.05 -10.34
N ALA A 441 -21.47 28.43 -11.14
CA ALA A 441 -22.10 27.53 -12.10
C ALA A 441 -21.10 27.02 -13.14
N ALA A 442 -20.18 27.87 -13.62
CA ALA A 442 -19.12 27.46 -14.55
C ALA A 442 -18.17 26.41 -13.94
N ILE A 443 -17.78 26.57 -12.68
CA ILE A 443 -16.97 25.58 -11.94
C ILE A 443 -17.72 24.24 -11.84
N GLN A 444 -18.98 24.28 -11.42
CA GLN A 444 -19.79 23.07 -11.26
C GLN A 444 -20.00 22.35 -12.61
N MET A 445 -20.25 23.10 -13.68
CA MET A 445 -20.40 22.54 -15.02
C MET A 445 -19.08 21.93 -15.55
N ALA A 446 -17.95 22.58 -15.31
CA ALA A 446 -16.63 22.03 -15.67
C ALA A 446 -16.36 20.69 -14.95
N HIS A 447 -16.70 20.59 -13.67
CA HIS A 447 -16.59 19.35 -12.91
C HIS A 447 -17.51 18.25 -13.47
N ARG A 448 -18.76 18.57 -13.86
CA ARG A 448 -19.69 17.62 -14.49
C ARG A 448 -19.16 17.09 -15.83
N ILE A 449 -18.66 17.99 -16.70
CA ILE A 449 -18.10 17.62 -18.01
C ILE A 449 -16.85 16.75 -17.84
N GLY A 450 -15.94 17.14 -16.94
CA GLY A 450 -14.77 16.33 -16.62
C GLY A 450 -15.14 14.94 -16.07
N ALA A 451 -16.21 14.83 -15.29
CA ALA A 451 -16.70 13.55 -14.78
C ALA A 451 -17.14 12.62 -15.92
N VAL A 452 -17.83 13.15 -16.94
CA VAL A 452 -18.23 12.38 -18.14
C VAL A 452 -16.99 11.88 -18.90
N VAL A 453 -15.99 12.74 -19.11
CA VAL A 453 -14.73 12.36 -19.76
C VAL A 453 -14.03 11.23 -19.01
N VAL A 454 -13.87 11.37 -17.68
CA VAL A 454 -13.25 10.34 -16.83
C VAL A 454 -14.07 9.06 -16.81
N PHE A 455 -15.40 9.15 -16.79
CA PHE A 455 -16.28 7.98 -16.77
C PHE A 455 -16.16 7.16 -18.05
N VAL A 456 -16.30 7.80 -19.22
CA VAL A 456 -16.20 7.13 -20.52
C VAL A 456 -14.80 6.53 -20.72
N TYR A 457 -13.75 7.32 -20.46
CA TYR A 457 -12.37 6.84 -20.56
C TYR A 457 -12.09 5.69 -19.58
N GLY A 458 -12.57 5.82 -18.34
CA GLY A 458 -12.39 4.84 -17.28
C GLY A 458 -13.07 3.51 -17.58
N LEU A 459 -14.28 3.51 -18.14
CA LEU A 459 -14.96 2.30 -18.59
C LEU A 459 -14.22 1.61 -19.74
N TRP A 460 -13.74 2.39 -20.71
CA TRP A 460 -12.90 1.86 -21.78
C TRP A 460 -11.60 1.24 -21.24
N LEU A 461 -10.94 1.90 -20.29
CA LEU A 461 -9.72 1.40 -19.66
C LEU A 461 -10.00 0.13 -18.83
N ALA A 462 -11.12 0.08 -18.11
CA ALA A 462 -11.57 -1.09 -17.36
C ALA A 462 -11.78 -2.30 -18.28
N TRP A 463 -12.46 -2.10 -19.42
CA TRP A 463 -12.63 -3.12 -20.44
C TRP A 463 -11.29 -3.60 -21.02
N ARG A 464 -10.39 -2.66 -21.38
CA ARG A 464 -9.04 -2.98 -21.88
C ARG A 464 -8.21 -3.76 -20.86
N ALA A 465 -8.27 -3.38 -19.59
CA ALA A 465 -7.60 -4.09 -18.49
C ALA A 465 -8.10 -5.53 -18.36
N ALA A 466 -9.42 -5.74 -18.40
CA ALA A 466 -10.01 -7.08 -18.36
C ALA A 466 -9.57 -7.94 -19.56
N ARG A 467 -9.51 -7.36 -20.77
CA ARG A 467 -9.02 -8.04 -21.98
C ARG A 467 -7.53 -8.37 -21.93
N ALA A 468 -6.74 -7.62 -21.17
CA ALA A 468 -5.31 -7.83 -21.00
C ALA A 468 -4.94 -8.79 -19.84
N GLY A 469 -5.92 -9.42 -19.19
CA GLY A 469 -5.71 -10.37 -18.09
C GLY A 469 -5.81 -9.76 -16.69
N LEU A 470 -6.13 -8.47 -16.56
CA LEU A 470 -6.30 -7.75 -15.28
C LEU A 470 -7.78 -7.58 -14.94
N LYS A 471 -8.54 -8.68 -15.00
CA LYS A 471 -10.01 -8.68 -14.80
C LYS A 471 -10.46 -8.11 -13.44
N PRO A 472 -9.86 -8.51 -12.29
CA PRO A 472 -10.28 -7.96 -11.00
C PRO A 472 -10.16 -6.43 -10.93
N GLN A 473 -9.04 -5.89 -11.42
CA GLN A 473 -8.79 -4.44 -11.47
C GLN A 473 -9.81 -3.72 -12.37
N GLY A 474 -10.09 -4.29 -13.54
CA GLY A 474 -11.08 -3.74 -14.48
C GLY A 474 -12.49 -3.71 -13.89
N ILE A 475 -12.93 -4.80 -13.23
CA ILE A 475 -14.25 -4.88 -12.59
C ILE A 475 -14.36 -3.86 -11.46
N VAL A 476 -13.36 -3.80 -10.56
CA VAL A 476 -13.35 -2.84 -9.44
C VAL A 476 -13.37 -1.41 -9.96
N LEU A 477 -12.60 -1.09 -11.00
CA LEU A 477 -12.60 0.24 -11.62
C LEU A 477 -13.98 0.61 -12.17
N ALA A 478 -14.64 -0.30 -12.91
CA ALA A 478 -15.96 -0.04 -13.47
C ALA A 478 -17.03 0.18 -12.38
N LEU A 479 -17.03 -0.66 -11.34
CA LEU A 479 -17.97 -0.54 -10.22
C LEU A 479 -17.78 0.78 -9.45
N LEU A 480 -16.53 1.13 -9.13
CA LEU A 480 -16.23 2.37 -8.43
C LEU A 480 -16.56 3.60 -9.28
N LEU A 481 -16.38 3.57 -10.61
CA LEU A 481 -16.78 4.66 -11.50
C LEU A 481 -18.30 4.88 -11.46
N CYS A 482 -19.08 3.81 -11.54
CA CYS A 482 -20.54 3.90 -11.44
C CYS A 482 -20.95 4.46 -10.08
N ALA A 483 -20.40 3.93 -8.99
CA ALA A 483 -20.66 4.43 -7.64
C ALA A 483 -20.28 5.91 -7.48
N GLN A 484 -19.15 6.34 -8.04
CA GLN A 484 -18.67 7.72 -7.95
C GLN A 484 -19.61 8.71 -8.66
N VAL A 485 -20.10 8.34 -9.84
CA VAL A 485 -21.08 9.15 -10.58
C VAL A 485 -22.40 9.22 -9.81
N LEU A 486 -22.89 8.09 -9.28
CA LEU A 486 -24.12 8.07 -8.48
C LEU A 486 -24.00 8.91 -7.21
N LEU A 487 -22.87 8.84 -6.50
CA LEU A 487 -22.58 9.70 -5.35
C LEU A 487 -22.50 11.18 -5.74
N GLY A 488 -21.91 11.48 -6.90
CA GLY A 488 -21.83 12.85 -7.43
C GLY A 488 -23.19 13.44 -7.77
N ILE A 489 -24.06 12.65 -8.42
CA ILE A 489 -25.46 13.02 -8.68
C ILE A 489 -26.21 13.19 -7.35
N GLY A 490 -26.02 12.25 -6.41
CA GLY A 490 -26.62 12.31 -5.08
C GLY A 490 -26.27 13.57 -4.31
N ASN A 491 -25.02 14.06 -4.42
CA ASN A 491 -24.62 15.34 -3.81
C ASN A 491 -25.43 16.54 -4.32
N VAL A 492 -25.90 16.52 -5.57
CA VAL A 492 -26.70 17.60 -6.13
C VAL A 492 -28.18 17.40 -5.79
N VAL A 493 -28.73 16.23 -6.13
CA VAL A 493 -30.18 15.96 -6.03
C VAL A 493 -30.65 15.93 -4.58
N LEU A 494 -29.81 15.46 -3.65
CA LEU A 494 -30.15 15.36 -2.22
C LEU A 494 -29.76 16.61 -1.42
N GLY A 495 -29.28 17.68 -2.06
CA GLY A 495 -28.90 18.92 -1.37
C GLY A 495 -27.62 18.82 -0.53
N LEU A 496 -26.58 18.17 -1.05
CA LEU A 496 -25.26 17.99 -0.46
C LEU A 496 -25.25 17.40 0.98
N PRO A 497 -25.84 16.22 1.22
CA PRO A 497 -25.75 15.60 2.54
C PRO A 497 -24.29 15.27 2.90
N LEU A 498 -23.89 15.59 4.13
CA LEU A 498 -22.52 15.41 4.62
C LEU A 498 -21.98 13.98 4.39
N ALA A 499 -22.81 12.96 4.62
CA ALA A 499 -22.43 11.56 4.42
C ALA A 499 -22.17 11.24 2.93
N VAL A 500 -23.01 11.73 2.01
CA VAL A 500 -22.87 11.51 0.57
C VAL A 500 -21.65 12.24 0.04
N ALA A 501 -21.42 13.47 0.48
CA ALA A 501 -20.26 14.26 0.09
C ALA A 501 -18.95 13.65 0.59
N THR A 502 -18.93 13.16 1.83
CA THR A 502 -17.78 12.44 2.41
C THR A 502 -17.54 11.11 1.67
N ALA A 503 -18.60 10.35 1.38
CA ALA A 503 -18.50 9.10 0.62
C ALA A 503 -18.00 9.33 -0.82
N HIS A 504 -18.42 10.42 -1.47
CA HIS A 504 -17.90 10.81 -2.79
C HIS A 504 -16.39 11.08 -2.75
N ASN A 505 -15.87 11.72 -1.70
CA ASN A 505 -14.43 11.92 -1.53
C ASN A 505 -13.69 10.59 -1.28
N ALA A 506 -14.26 9.72 -0.46
CA ALA A 506 -13.71 8.37 -0.24
C ALA A 506 -13.66 7.56 -1.54
N GLY A 507 -14.73 7.59 -2.34
CA GLY A 507 -14.81 6.93 -3.64
C GLY A 507 -13.76 7.43 -4.63
N ALA A 508 -13.50 8.74 -4.67
CA ALA A 508 -12.42 9.32 -5.49
C ALA A 508 -11.03 8.78 -5.08
N ALA A 509 -10.76 8.67 -3.77
CA ALA A 509 -9.52 8.11 -3.27
C ALA A 509 -9.40 6.60 -3.60
N LEU A 510 -10.48 5.84 -3.53
CA LEU A 510 -10.51 4.42 -3.93
C LEU A 510 -10.32 4.23 -5.45
N LEU A 511 -10.86 5.13 -6.27
CA LEU A 511 -10.58 5.16 -7.71
C LEU A 511 -9.09 5.41 -7.98
N LEU A 512 -8.49 6.37 -7.27
CA LEU A 512 -7.05 6.64 -7.37
C LEU A 512 -6.23 5.41 -6.96
N PHE A 513 -6.55 4.77 -5.84
CA PHE A 513 -5.92 3.53 -5.43
C PHE A 513 -6.01 2.44 -6.51
N THR A 514 -7.19 2.28 -7.12
CA THR A 514 -7.42 1.27 -8.16
C THR A 514 -6.55 1.52 -9.40
N LEU A 515 -6.40 2.77 -9.82
CA LEU A 515 -5.49 3.13 -10.92
C LEU A 515 -4.02 2.95 -10.54
N ILE A 516 -3.62 3.22 -9.30
CA ILE A 516 -2.27 2.94 -8.81
C ILE A 516 -2.01 1.42 -8.75
N TRP A 517 -3.02 0.63 -8.36
CA TRP A 517 -2.96 -0.83 -8.40
C TRP A 517 -2.79 -1.35 -9.83
N LEU A 518 -3.54 -0.80 -10.78
CA LEU A 518 -3.42 -1.11 -12.20
C LEU A 518 -2.04 -0.70 -12.74
N LEU A 519 -1.53 0.48 -12.37
CA LEU A 519 -0.19 0.95 -12.74
C LEU A 519 0.89 -0.01 -12.23
N ALA A 520 0.82 -0.40 -10.96
CA ALA A 520 1.77 -1.34 -10.37
C ALA A 520 1.71 -2.72 -11.06
N ALA A 521 0.51 -3.18 -11.43
CA ALA A 521 0.28 -4.47 -12.10
C ALA A 521 0.77 -4.48 -13.56
N THR A 522 0.73 -3.35 -14.28
CA THR A 522 1.19 -3.23 -15.68
C THR A 522 2.71 -3.06 -15.81
N GLN A 523 3.42 -2.85 -14.72
CA GLN A 523 4.87 -2.75 -14.71
C GLN A 523 5.54 -4.12 -14.54
N ARG A 524 6.85 -4.21 -14.86
CA ARG A 524 7.63 -5.44 -14.62
C ARG A 524 7.68 -5.72 -13.11
N PRO A 525 7.58 -6.98 -12.66
CA PRO A 525 7.75 -7.31 -11.25
C PRO A 525 9.10 -6.80 -10.77
N SER A 526 9.12 -6.18 -9.59
CA SER A 526 10.35 -5.75 -8.94
C SER A 526 11.23 -6.99 -8.74
N THR A 527 12.24 -7.20 -9.59
CA THR A 527 13.11 -8.36 -9.51
C THR A 527 13.82 -8.32 -8.16
N GLN A 528 13.60 -9.34 -7.34
CA GLN A 528 14.28 -9.53 -6.05
C GLN A 528 15.83 -9.56 -6.21
N ARG A 529 16.35 -9.66 -7.45
CA ARG A 529 17.77 -9.74 -7.80
C ARG A 529 18.44 -8.40 -8.17
N GLU A 530 17.72 -7.28 -8.29
CA GLU A 530 18.34 -5.96 -8.53
C GLU A 530 18.71 -5.24 -7.20
N PHE A 531 18.91 -5.99 -6.11
CA PHE A 531 19.09 -5.44 -4.76
C PHE A 531 20.43 -5.80 -4.13
#